data_AF-A0A8T3UE51-F1
#
_entry.id   AF-A0A8T3UE51-F1
#
_cell.length_a   1.000
_cell.length_b   1.000
_cell.length_c   1.000
_cell.angle_alpha   90.00
_cell.angle_beta   90.00
_cell.angle_gamma   90.00
#
_symmetry.space_group_name_H-M   'P 1'
#
loop_
_entity.id
_entity.type
_entity.pdbx_description
1 polymer ?
#
loop_
_entity_poly.entity_id
_entity_poly.type
_entity_poly.pdbx_seq_one_letter_code
_entity_poly.pdbx_strand_id
1 'polypeptide(L)'
;MENSSKALIIAGAILISILIIGLGVTIFQNAQKVIKGSGNVDSQAAMANNEKYQEFIGDNATASDVKQLISIVNTNNLTARTKGENTVVGIVLDGAAQPNLSAVKILNGKTYTVKLDNTKQSDDPIEDSFGETDASYYRNGYIRVIVIKTNSK
;
A
#
# COMPACT_ATOMS: atom_id res chain seq x y z
N MET A 1 -32.11 -35.24 15.93
CA MET A 1 -31.95 -33.85 15.43
C MET A 1 -30.51 -33.33 15.53
N GLU A 2 -29.65 -33.93 16.37
CA GLU A 2 -28.25 -33.50 16.54
C GLU A 2 -27.37 -33.62 15.27
N ASN A 3 -27.63 -34.63 14.43
CA ASN A 3 -26.83 -34.90 13.23
C ASN A 3 -27.04 -33.85 12.12
N SER A 4 -28.25 -33.28 12.00
CA SER A 4 -28.55 -32.20 11.05
C SER A 4 -27.86 -30.89 11.45
N SER A 5 -27.73 -30.60 12.74
CA SER A 5 -26.99 -29.43 13.22
C SER A 5 -25.48 -29.58 13.00
N LYS A 6 -24.91 -30.77 13.23
CA LYS A 6 -23.49 -31.02 12.92
C LYS A 6 -23.19 -30.88 11.42
N ALA A 7 -24.07 -31.39 10.56
CA ALA A 7 -23.97 -31.21 9.11
C ALA A 7 -24.06 -29.73 8.69
N LEU A 8 -24.96 -28.95 9.31
CA LEU A 8 -25.13 -27.53 9.01
C LEU A 8 -23.90 -26.70 9.38
N ILE A 9 -23.28 -26.99 10.53
CA ILE A 9 -22.05 -26.30 10.97
C ILE A 9 -20.87 -26.61 10.03
N ILE A 10 -20.73 -27.87 9.59
CA ILE A 10 -19.67 -28.27 8.65
C ILE A 10 -19.89 -27.61 7.26
N ALA A 11 -21.13 -27.57 6.77
CA ALA A 11 -21.46 -26.91 5.51
C ALA A 11 -21.16 -25.40 5.57
N GLY A 12 -21.43 -24.74 6.71
CA GLY A 12 -21.08 -23.33 6.92
C GLY A 12 -19.58 -23.06 6.86
N ALA A 13 -18.76 -23.93 7.44
CA ALA A 13 -17.30 -23.79 7.42
C ALA A 13 -16.71 -23.96 6.01
N ILE A 14 -17.24 -24.89 5.21
CA ILE A 14 -16.85 -25.08 3.80
C ILE A 14 -17.24 -23.85 2.97
N LEU A 15 -18.44 -23.31 3.18
CA LEU A 15 -18.91 -22.10 2.50
C LEU A 15 -18.00 -20.89 2.82
N ILE A 16 -17.65 -20.69 4.09
CA ILE A 16 -16.75 -19.61 4.52
C ILE A 16 -15.36 -19.79 3.87
N SER A 17 -14.87 -21.03 3.78
CA SER A 17 -13.58 -21.32 3.14
C SER A 17 -13.58 -20.96 1.65
N ILE A 18 -14.65 -21.29 0.93
CA ILE A 18 -14.81 -20.92 -0.49
C ILE A 18 -14.90 -19.39 -0.66
N LEU A 19 -15.57 -18.69 0.26
CA LEU A 19 -15.65 -17.22 0.26
C LEU A 19 -14.29 -16.56 0.53
N ILE A 20 -13.50 -17.09 1.46
CA ILE A 20 -12.15 -16.61 1.75
C ILE A 20 -11.22 -16.83 0.55
N ILE A 21 -11.31 -18.00 -0.11
CA ILE A 21 -10.55 -18.27 -1.34
C ILE A 21 -10.99 -17.34 -2.48
N GLY A 22 -12.30 -17.12 -2.67
CA GLY A 22 -12.84 -16.22 -3.70
C GLY A 22 -12.44 -14.75 -3.48
N LEU A 23 -12.42 -14.30 -2.23
CA LEU A 23 -11.89 -12.99 -1.84
C LEU A 23 -10.38 -12.89 -2.11
N GLY A 24 -9.63 -13.94 -1.78
CA GLY A 24 -8.19 -14.02 -2.08
C GLY A 24 -7.89 -13.94 -3.57
N VAL A 25 -8.67 -14.64 -4.40
CA VAL A 25 -8.54 -14.62 -5.87
C VAL A 25 -8.87 -13.24 -6.46
N THR A 26 -9.87 -12.54 -5.95
CA THR A 26 -10.24 -11.20 -6.46
C THR A 26 -9.22 -10.13 -6.06
N ILE A 27 -8.68 -10.18 -4.83
CA ILE A 27 -7.55 -9.34 -4.42
C ILE A 27 -6.33 -9.63 -5.32
N PHE A 28 -6.02 -10.91 -5.57
CA PHE A 28 -4.94 -11.32 -6.47
C PHE A 28 -5.12 -10.84 -7.92
N GLN A 29 -6.35 -10.88 -8.45
CA GLN A 29 -6.65 -10.40 -9.80
C GLN A 29 -6.57 -8.86 -9.90
N ASN A 30 -6.97 -8.14 -8.87
CA ASN A 30 -6.82 -6.68 -8.80
C ASN A 30 -5.33 -6.28 -8.71
N ALA A 31 -4.53 -7.03 -7.95
CA ALA A 31 -3.08 -6.88 -7.94
C ALA A 31 -2.48 -7.16 -9.33
N GLN A 32 -2.90 -8.21 -10.02
CA GLN A 32 -2.40 -8.52 -11.37
C GLN A 32 -2.72 -7.46 -12.42
N LYS A 33 -3.86 -6.74 -12.31
CA LYS A 33 -4.16 -5.61 -13.21
C LYS A 33 -3.17 -4.44 -13.06
N VAL A 34 -2.60 -4.26 -11.87
CA VAL A 34 -1.52 -3.29 -11.64
C VAL A 34 -0.18 -3.82 -12.18
N ILE A 35 -0.01 -5.15 -12.28
CA ILE A 35 1.25 -5.83 -12.63
C ILE A 35 1.44 -6.04 -14.15
N LYS A 36 0.39 -6.03 -14.97
CA LYS A 36 0.47 -6.34 -16.42
C LYS A 36 1.27 -5.35 -17.29
N GLY A 37 1.89 -4.32 -16.71
CA GLY A 37 2.78 -3.39 -17.41
C GLY A 37 4.27 -3.73 -17.35
N SER A 38 4.69 -4.73 -16.58
CA SER A 38 6.11 -4.91 -16.25
C SER A 38 6.56 -6.37 -16.34
N GLY A 39 7.56 -6.60 -17.19
CA GLY A 39 8.23 -7.89 -17.32
C GLY A 39 9.10 -8.21 -16.11
N ASN A 40 9.11 -9.50 -15.77
CA ASN A 40 10.05 -10.22 -14.90
C ASN A 40 9.93 -10.08 -13.37
N VAL A 41 9.28 -11.09 -12.78
CA VAL A 41 9.70 -11.92 -11.63
C VAL A 41 10.11 -11.24 -10.30
N ASP A 42 9.53 -10.09 -9.96
CA ASP A 42 9.56 -9.58 -8.56
C ASP A 42 8.19 -9.36 -7.92
N SER A 43 7.15 -9.86 -8.58
CA SER A 43 5.76 -9.57 -8.23
C SER A 43 5.40 -9.97 -6.80
N GLN A 44 5.88 -11.10 -6.26
CA GLN A 44 5.40 -11.59 -4.98
C GLN A 44 5.96 -10.81 -3.76
N ALA A 45 7.25 -10.47 -3.79
CA ALA A 45 7.86 -9.66 -2.73
C ALA A 45 7.36 -8.20 -2.79
N ALA A 46 7.19 -7.65 -4.01
CA ALA A 46 6.60 -6.35 -4.22
C ALA A 46 5.14 -6.31 -3.75
N MET A 47 4.34 -7.32 -4.11
CA MET A 47 2.96 -7.46 -3.64
C MET A 47 2.87 -7.51 -2.12
N ALA A 48 3.64 -8.39 -1.48
CA ALA A 48 3.66 -8.51 -0.01
C ALA A 48 4.11 -7.21 0.67
N ASN A 49 5.02 -6.45 0.06
CA ASN A 49 5.39 -5.15 0.58
C ASN A 49 4.27 -4.12 0.40
N ASN A 50 3.66 -4.09 -0.78
CA ASN A 50 2.63 -3.12 -1.15
C ASN A 50 1.31 -3.36 -0.40
N GLU A 51 0.99 -4.60 -0.03
CA GLU A 51 -0.22 -4.99 0.70
C GLU A 51 -0.38 -4.20 2.01
N LYS A 52 0.73 -3.86 2.67
CA LYS A 52 0.77 -3.07 3.91
C LYS A 52 0.13 -1.68 3.79
N TYR A 53 -0.03 -1.18 2.57
CA TYR A 53 -0.59 0.16 2.31
C TYR A 53 -2.02 0.11 1.78
N GLN A 54 -2.49 -1.05 1.31
CA GLN A 54 -3.75 -1.15 0.55
C GLN A 54 -4.97 -0.78 1.37
N GLU A 55 -4.99 -1.13 2.66
CA GLU A 55 -6.12 -0.84 3.54
C GLU A 55 -6.37 0.67 3.74
N PHE A 56 -5.36 1.50 3.49
CA PHE A 56 -5.43 2.95 3.67
C PHE A 56 -5.81 3.70 2.39
N ILE A 57 -5.87 3.01 1.24
CA ILE A 57 -6.18 3.62 -0.05
C ILE A 57 -7.69 3.84 -0.17
N GLY A 58 -8.09 5.04 -0.56
CA GLY A 58 -9.49 5.40 -0.74
C GLY A 58 -9.74 6.88 -0.50
N ASP A 59 -10.99 7.30 -0.71
CA ASP A 59 -11.36 8.72 -0.71
C ASP A 59 -11.83 9.24 0.67
N ASN A 60 -11.93 8.39 1.69
CA ASN A 60 -12.51 8.73 2.99
C ASN A 60 -11.69 8.25 4.20
N ALA A 61 -10.37 8.18 4.07
CA ALA A 61 -9.49 7.80 5.17
C ALA A 61 -9.60 8.81 6.33
N THR A 62 -9.67 8.32 7.56
CA THR A 62 -9.69 9.18 8.74
C THR A 62 -8.30 9.71 9.06
N ALA A 63 -8.23 10.76 9.89
CA ALA A 63 -6.95 11.26 10.39
C ALA A 63 -6.13 10.18 11.14
N SER A 64 -6.79 9.20 11.77
CA SER A 64 -6.12 8.10 12.45
C SER A 64 -5.49 7.14 11.44
N ASP A 65 -6.24 6.76 10.41
CA ASP A 65 -5.78 5.87 9.34
C ASP A 65 -4.56 6.46 8.63
N VAL A 66 -4.60 7.76 8.31
CA VAL A 66 -3.49 8.45 7.65
C VAL A 66 -2.24 8.51 8.55
N LYS A 67 -2.40 8.74 9.86
CA LYS A 67 -1.26 8.71 10.79
C LYS A 67 -0.64 7.31 10.89
N GLN A 68 -1.47 6.28 10.94
CA GLN A 68 -1.02 4.89 10.94
C GLN A 68 -0.27 4.57 9.65
N LEU A 69 -0.82 4.94 8.49
CA LEU A 69 -0.17 4.81 7.19
C LEU A 69 1.23 5.46 7.18
N ILE A 70 1.33 6.73 7.61
CA ILE A 70 2.62 7.44 7.67
C ILE A 70 3.61 6.72 8.58
N SER A 71 3.15 6.18 9.71
CA SER A 71 3.99 5.39 10.63
C SER A 71 4.52 4.11 9.99
N ILE A 72 3.66 3.38 9.26
CA ILE A 72 4.04 2.16 8.52
C ILE A 72 5.06 2.51 7.43
N VAL A 73 4.83 3.58 6.68
CA VAL A 73 5.76 4.07 5.65
C VAL A 73 7.10 4.45 6.27
N ASN A 74 7.10 5.19 7.38
CA ASN A 74 8.32 5.56 8.08
C ASN A 74 9.11 4.33 8.55
N THR A 75 8.43 3.33 9.11
CA THR A 75 9.04 2.08 9.56
C THR A 75 9.63 1.27 8.40
N ASN A 76 8.90 1.19 7.27
CA ASN A 76 9.45 0.58 6.06
C ASN A 76 10.71 1.32 5.61
N ASN A 77 10.65 2.64 5.48
CA ASN A 77 11.75 3.45 4.98
C ASN A 77 12.99 3.35 5.88
N LEU A 78 12.83 3.28 7.20
CA LEU A 78 13.93 3.04 8.14
C LEU A 78 14.55 1.65 7.94
N THR A 79 13.72 0.63 7.77
CA THR A 79 14.17 -0.75 7.52
C THR A 79 14.92 -0.84 6.19
N ALA A 80 14.36 -0.26 5.14
CA ALA A 80 14.92 -0.24 3.81
C ALA A 80 16.31 0.41 3.82
N ARG A 81 16.44 1.59 4.43
CA ARG A 81 17.74 2.27 4.57
C ARG A 81 18.75 1.49 5.39
N THR A 82 18.32 0.88 6.50
CA THR A 82 19.21 0.07 7.36
C THR A 82 19.77 -1.15 6.62
N LYS A 83 18.97 -1.74 5.72
CA LYS A 83 19.35 -2.92 4.94
C LYS A 83 19.98 -2.58 3.58
N GLY A 84 19.99 -1.31 3.18
CA GLY A 84 20.36 -0.90 1.83
C GLY A 84 19.39 -1.42 0.76
N GLU A 85 18.11 -1.59 1.10
CA GLU A 85 17.06 -2.00 0.18
C GLU A 85 16.42 -0.79 -0.53
N ASN A 86 16.08 -0.99 -1.80
CA ASN A 86 15.57 0.03 -2.70
C ASN A 86 14.03 0.03 -2.73
N THR A 87 13.44 0.14 -1.53
CA THR A 87 11.98 -0.05 -1.27
C THR A 87 11.37 1.10 -0.46
N VAL A 88 12.05 2.25 -0.42
CA VAL A 88 11.59 3.48 0.23
C VAL A 88 10.38 4.06 -0.50
N VAL A 89 9.45 4.62 0.28
CA VAL A 89 8.19 5.20 -0.21
C VAL A 89 8.08 6.66 0.19
N GLY A 90 7.80 7.53 -0.77
CA GLY A 90 7.57 8.96 -0.57
C GLY A 90 6.13 9.27 -0.16
N ILE A 91 5.94 10.34 0.61
CA ILE A 91 4.62 10.87 0.98
C ILE A 91 4.48 12.28 0.43
N VAL A 92 3.39 12.53 -0.31
CA VAL A 92 2.97 13.87 -0.72
C VAL A 92 1.68 14.20 0.01
N LEU A 93 1.68 15.28 0.80
CA LEU A 93 0.50 15.78 1.49
C LEU A 93 0.07 17.11 0.86
N ASP A 94 -1.16 17.17 0.35
CA ASP A 94 -1.75 18.36 -0.26
C ASP A 94 -0.86 19.01 -1.35
N GLY A 95 -0.18 18.16 -2.13
CA GLY A 95 0.73 18.57 -3.21
C GLY A 95 2.16 18.91 -2.76
N ALA A 96 2.45 18.84 -1.45
CA ALA A 96 3.79 19.07 -0.92
C ALA A 96 4.46 17.75 -0.50
N ALA A 97 5.67 17.51 -1.02
CA ALA A 97 6.52 16.39 -0.58
C ALA A 97 6.85 16.50 0.92
N GLN A 98 6.82 15.37 1.62
CA GLN A 98 7.09 15.29 3.06
C GLN A 98 8.40 14.53 3.31
N PRO A 99 9.56 15.21 3.38
CA PRO A 99 10.87 14.55 3.54
C PRO A 99 11.10 14.02 4.96
N ASN A 100 10.45 14.61 5.98
CA ASN A 100 10.52 14.14 7.36
C ASN A 100 9.17 13.59 7.80
N LEU A 101 8.98 12.29 7.65
CA LEU A 101 7.71 11.60 7.95
C LEU A 101 7.31 11.68 9.43
N SER A 102 8.29 11.76 10.34
CA SER A 102 8.01 11.90 11.78
C SER A 102 7.46 13.28 12.16
N ALA A 103 7.62 14.28 11.29
CA ALA A 103 7.15 15.65 11.52
C ALA A 103 5.82 15.97 10.81
N VAL A 104 5.26 15.05 10.03
CA VAL A 104 4.04 15.29 9.24
C VAL A 104 2.85 15.51 10.16
N LYS A 105 2.16 16.64 9.97
CA LYS A 105 0.99 17.02 10.77
C LYS A 105 -0.30 16.69 10.03
N ILE A 106 -1.05 15.72 10.56
CA ILE A 106 -2.37 15.35 10.07
C ILE A 106 -3.45 15.96 10.98
N LEU A 107 -4.33 16.78 10.40
CA LEU A 107 -5.41 17.47 11.10
C LEU A 107 -6.51 16.48 11.51
N ASN A 108 -6.91 16.54 12.79
CA ASN A 108 -8.03 15.75 13.29
C ASN A 108 -9.37 16.31 12.78
N GLY A 109 -10.40 15.46 12.69
CA GLY A 109 -11.75 15.87 12.26
C GLY A 109 -11.89 16.19 10.77
N LYS A 110 -10.89 15.83 9.98
CA LYS A 110 -10.88 15.84 8.51
C LYS A 110 -10.85 14.41 7.98
N THR A 111 -11.34 14.24 6.77
CA THR A 111 -11.13 13.03 5.96
C THR A 111 -10.13 13.33 4.86
N TYR A 112 -9.51 12.27 4.36
CA TYR A 112 -8.44 12.36 3.39
C TYR A 112 -8.69 11.39 2.25
N THR A 113 -8.33 11.82 1.05
CA THR A 113 -8.17 10.97 -0.12
C THR A 113 -6.73 10.49 -0.17
N VAL A 114 -6.52 9.17 -0.13
CA VAL A 114 -5.22 8.53 -0.23
C VAL A 114 -5.16 7.76 -1.53
N LYS A 115 -4.16 8.06 -2.36
CA LYS A 115 -3.96 7.45 -3.68
C LYS A 115 -2.50 7.08 -3.87
N LEU A 116 -2.29 6.04 -4.66
CA LEU A 116 -0.95 5.66 -5.12
C LEU A 116 -0.60 6.51 -6.35
N ASP A 117 0.60 7.07 -6.36
CA ASP A 117 1.19 7.67 -7.54
C ASP A 117 2.41 6.86 -7.97
N ASN A 118 2.17 6.00 -8.95
CA ASN A 118 3.20 5.19 -9.61
C ASN A 118 3.44 5.68 -11.05
N THR A 119 3.11 6.93 -11.38
CA THR A 119 3.20 7.46 -12.76
C THR A 119 4.62 7.44 -13.34
N LYS A 120 5.63 7.37 -12.50
CA LYS A 120 7.03 7.22 -12.89
C LYS A 120 7.49 5.76 -12.76
N GLN A 121 7.05 4.90 -13.67
CA GLN A 121 7.47 3.48 -13.77
C GLN A 121 8.76 3.30 -14.59
N SER A 122 9.69 4.26 -14.53
CA SER A 122 10.94 4.12 -15.29
C SER A 122 12.05 3.55 -14.41
N ASP A 123 12.81 2.60 -14.95
CA ASP A 123 14.13 2.21 -14.43
C ASP A 123 15.15 3.37 -14.50
N ASP A 124 14.72 4.54 -14.99
CA ASP A 124 15.54 5.74 -15.02
C ASP A 124 15.76 6.35 -13.62
N PRO A 125 16.97 6.89 -13.35
CA PRO A 125 17.19 7.78 -12.24
C PRO A 125 16.21 8.94 -12.30
N ILE A 126 15.51 9.17 -11.20
CA ILE A 126 14.72 10.37 -11.01
C ILE A 126 15.32 11.02 -9.78
N GLU A 127 15.92 12.19 -9.94
CA GLU A 127 16.14 13.07 -8.79
C GLU A 127 14.77 13.38 -8.21
N ASP A 128 14.43 12.73 -7.10
CA ASP A 128 13.20 13.01 -6.41
C ASP A 128 13.43 14.09 -5.34
N SER A 129 12.40 14.89 -5.10
CA SER A 129 12.40 15.90 -4.05
C SER A 129 12.30 15.29 -2.64
N PHE A 130 12.49 13.97 -2.51
CA PHE A 130 12.61 13.26 -1.24
C PHE A 130 14.08 13.05 -0.84
N GLY A 131 15.04 13.51 -1.66
CA GLY A 131 16.46 13.63 -1.32
C GLY A 131 17.30 12.40 -1.67
N GLU A 132 16.83 11.54 -2.58
CA GLU A 132 17.49 10.28 -2.91
C GLU A 132 18.29 10.43 -4.23
N THR A 133 19.60 10.17 -4.18
CA THR A 133 20.55 10.47 -5.28
C THR A 133 20.91 9.29 -6.19
N ASP A 134 20.50 8.04 -5.91
CA ASP A 134 20.86 6.91 -6.80
C ASP A 134 19.70 6.36 -7.63
N ALA A 135 20.01 6.16 -8.91
CA ALA A 135 19.13 5.62 -9.94
C ALA A 135 18.53 4.25 -9.63
N SER A 136 19.20 3.48 -8.76
CA SER A 136 18.85 2.09 -8.47
C SER A 136 17.77 1.94 -7.40
N TYR A 137 17.35 3.03 -6.74
CA TYR A 137 16.47 3.01 -5.56
C TYR A 137 15.01 2.61 -5.80
N TYR A 138 14.67 2.18 -7.00
CA TYR A 138 13.28 1.87 -7.37
C TYR A 138 13.16 0.52 -8.05
N ARG A 139 12.78 -0.49 -7.27
CA ARG A 139 12.53 -1.83 -7.78
C ARG A 139 11.17 -1.90 -8.46
N ASN A 140 11.13 -2.46 -9.66
CA ASN A 140 9.92 -2.59 -10.45
C ASN A 140 8.81 -3.33 -9.67
N GLY A 141 7.57 -2.82 -9.73
CA GLY A 141 6.42 -3.35 -9.01
C GLY A 141 6.20 -2.83 -7.58
N TYR A 142 7.15 -2.11 -6.96
CA TYR A 142 6.97 -1.51 -5.63
C TYR A 142 6.25 -0.16 -5.72
N ILE A 143 5.43 0.18 -4.72
CA ILE A 143 4.84 1.52 -4.58
C ILE A 143 5.95 2.55 -4.37
N ARG A 144 5.90 3.65 -5.12
CA ARG A 144 6.89 4.74 -5.00
C ARG A 144 6.39 5.90 -4.15
N VAL A 145 5.21 6.41 -4.48
CA VAL A 145 4.66 7.60 -3.82
C VAL A 145 3.24 7.33 -3.40
N ILE A 146 2.92 7.76 -2.18
CA ILE A 146 1.56 7.83 -1.70
C ILE A 146 1.17 9.30 -1.57
N VAL A 147 0.11 9.67 -2.28
CA VAL A 147 -0.46 11.02 -2.28
C VAL A 147 -1.64 11.04 -1.34
N ILE A 148 -1.58 11.94 -0.37
CA ILE A 148 -2.62 12.21 0.60
C ILE A 148 -3.15 13.62 0.31
N LYS A 149 -4.45 13.72 0.09
CA LYS A 149 -5.14 14.99 -0.12
C LYS A 149 -6.21 15.18 0.96
N THR A 150 -6.16 16.30 1.65
CA THR A 150 -7.19 16.69 2.60
C THR A 150 -8.49 16.96 1.85
N ASN A 151 -9.58 16.30 2.25
CA ASN A 151 -10.88 16.56 1.66
C ASN A 151 -11.42 17.89 2.18
N SER A 152 -11.98 18.68 1.27
CA SER A 152 -12.77 19.84 1.68
C SER A 152 -14.02 19.35 2.40
N LYS A 153 -14.35 19.97 3.54
CA LYS A 153 -15.61 19.71 4.25
C LYS A 153 -16.77 20.27 3.44
#